data_AF-A0A962K1H6-F1
#
_entry.id   AF-A0A962K1H6-F1
#
_cell.length_a   1.000
_cell.length_b   1.000
_cell.length_c   1.000
_cell.angle_alpha   90.00
_cell.angle_beta   90.00
_cell.angle_gamma   90.00
#
_symmetry.space_group_name_H-M   'P 1'
#
loop_
_entity.id
_entity.type
_entity.pdbx_description
1 polymer ?
#
loop_
_entity_poly.entity_id
_entity_poly.type
_entity_poly.pdbx_seq_one_letter_code
_entity_poly.pdbx_strand_id
1 'polypeptide(L)'
;MSITRAVKTVVLLLSFPVLSGCDLLPMNNLPDSRQPLRLTSVLSFNEWLTMSRQAAVLDEHQAAQQLASLDKPGTQSATFRYGLLNQQLNRIDGWILARDAFRKLADDDTLESGFRELARIYQIHNQSQINWHERHRNLQKEIVSTVLEREALQLKIDALTKLETAISERKQQPATGDAGQGSSSDTGPGDGAIE
;
A
#
# COMPACT_ATOMS: atom_id res chain seq x y z
N MET A 1 13.49 36.24 -47.52
CA MET A 1 12.39 35.26 -47.42
C MET A 1 12.09 35.09 -45.92
N SER A 2 11.25 35.91 -45.28
CA SER A 2 9.76 35.88 -45.27
C SER A 2 9.26 34.48 -44.90
N ILE A 3 8.54 34.18 -43.80
CA ILE A 3 7.56 34.93 -43.00
C ILE A 3 7.40 34.29 -41.60
N THR A 4 7.38 35.13 -40.57
CA THR A 4 6.80 34.94 -39.22
C THR A 4 5.29 34.69 -39.25
N ARG A 5 4.76 33.80 -38.39
CA ARG A 5 3.38 33.79 -37.82
C ARG A 5 3.34 32.65 -36.77
N ALA A 6 3.23 32.83 -35.46
CA ALA A 6 2.28 33.59 -34.65
C ALA A 6 0.81 33.29 -35.04
N VAL A 7 0.19 32.32 -34.35
CA VAL A 7 -1.26 32.22 -34.23
C VAL A 7 -1.59 32.04 -32.75
N LYS A 8 -1.89 33.16 -32.10
CA LYS A 8 -2.76 33.21 -30.94
C LYS A 8 -4.21 33.17 -31.44
N THR A 9 -5.11 32.71 -30.56
CA THR A 9 -6.44 33.30 -30.22
C THR A 9 -7.71 32.45 -30.48
N VAL A 10 -8.57 32.43 -29.43
CA VAL A 10 -10.05 32.27 -29.36
C VAL A 10 -10.58 30.83 -29.36
N VAL A 11 -10.92 30.21 -28.22
CA VAL A 11 -12.13 30.33 -27.36
C VAL A 11 -13.44 29.96 -28.08
N LEU A 12 -13.99 28.79 -27.77
CA LEU A 12 -15.43 28.48 -27.91
C LEU A 12 -15.76 27.36 -26.90
N LEU A 13 -16.30 27.73 -25.73
CA LEU A 13 -17.73 27.59 -25.41
C LEU A 13 -18.24 26.15 -25.59
N LEU A 14 -18.10 25.34 -24.54
CA LEU A 14 -18.96 24.18 -24.28
C LEU A 14 -19.51 24.30 -22.85
N SER A 15 -20.36 25.30 -22.71
CA SER A 15 -21.49 25.31 -21.79
C SER A 15 -22.39 24.10 -22.07
N PHE A 16 -22.35 23.09 -21.20
CA PHE A 16 -23.45 22.14 -21.03
C PHE A 16 -24.34 22.66 -19.88
N PRO A 17 -25.47 23.32 -20.16
CA PRO A 17 -26.54 23.44 -19.19
C PRO A 17 -27.51 22.25 -19.34
N VAL A 18 -28.24 22.01 -18.25
CA VAL A 18 -29.46 21.19 -18.17
C VAL A 18 -29.27 19.67 -18.09
N LEU A 19 -29.12 19.19 -16.86
CA LEU A 19 -30.03 18.16 -16.37
C LEU A 19 -30.68 18.67 -15.09
N SER A 20 -31.87 19.23 -15.29
CA SER A 20 -32.88 19.48 -14.27
C SER A 20 -33.18 18.17 -13.55
N GLY A 21 -32.86 18.15 -12.26
CA GLY A 21 -33.22 17.10 -11.31
C GLY A 21 -33.35 17.71 -9.92
N CYS A 22 -34.05 18.85 -9.82
CA CYS A 22 -34.63 19.27 -8.55
C CYS A 22 -35.79 18.31 -8.27
N ASP A 23 -35.48 17.17 -7.67
CA ASP A 23 -36.51 16.46 -6.93
C ASP A 23 -37.00 17.40 -5.83
N LEU A 24 -38.29 17.76 -5.93
CA LEU A 24 -39.03 18.33 -4.84
C LEU A 24 -38.92 17.35 -3.67
N LEU A 25 -38.07 17.70 -2.70
CA LEU A 25 -38.16 17.12 -1.36
C LEU A 25 -39.59 17.37 -0.87
N PRO A 26 -40.34 16.33 -0.49
CA PRO A 26 -41.62 16.52 0.18
C PRO A 26 -41.36 17.22 1.53
N MET A 27 -41.63 18.52 1.57
CA MET A 27 -41.62 19.39 2.76
C MET A 27 -42.77 19.07 3.73
N ASN A 28 -43.12 17.79 3.89
CA ASN A 28 -44.07 17.34 4.89
C ASN A 28 -43.34 16.46 5.89
N ASN A 29 -42.61 17.13 6.79
CA ASN A 29 -42.21 16.75 8.14
C ASN A 29 -40.99 17.59 8.50
N LEU A 30 -41.16 18.91 8.62
CA LEU A 30 -40.28 19.69 9.48
C LEU A 30 -40.49 19.14 10.90
N PRO A 31 -39.50 18.48 11.53
CA PRO A 31 -39.57 18.29 12.97
C PRO A 31 -39.74 19.68 13.58
N ASP A 32 -40.70 19.81 14.50
CA ASP A 32 -41.00 21.03 15.23
C ASP A 32 -39.68 21.68 15.72
N SER A 33 -39.22 22.72 15.03
CA SER A 33 -37.96 23.44 15.29
C SER A 33 -38.00 24.29 16.56
N ARG A 34 -38.74 23.82 17.57
CA ARG A 34 -38.84 24.42 18.91
C ARG A 34 -37.98 23.69 19.95
N GLN A 35 -37.01 22.88 19.53
CA GLN A 35 -35.95 22.50 20.45
C GLN A 35 -34.94 23.64 20.51
N PRO A 36 -34.77 24.32 21.67
CA PRO A 36 -33.67 25.25 21.82
C PRO A 36 -32.38 24.46 21.58
N LEU A 37 -31.58 24.91 20.62
CA LEU A 37 -30.18 24.47 20.47
C LEU A 37 -29.57 24.52 21.87
N ARG A 38 -29.25 23.35 22.43
CA ARG A 38 -28.67 23.30 23.77
C ARG A 38 -27.26 23.84 23.62
N LEU A 39 -27.04 25.06 24.12
CA LEU A 39 -25.74 25.75 24.06
C LEU A 39 -24.57 24.85 24.51
N THR A 40 -24.85 23.92 25.43
CA THR A 40 -23.93 22.88 25.89
C THR A 40 -23.44 21.94 24.79
N SER A 41 -24.28 21.53 23.83
CA SER A 41 -23.85 20.62 22.77
C SER A 41 -22.92 21.30 21.75
N VAL A 42 -23.21 22.55 21.40
CA VAL A 42 -22.34 23.37 20.54
C VAL A 42 -20.97 23.60 21.18
N LEU A 43 -20.93 23.84 22.49
CA LEU A 43 -19.68 23.97 23.23
C LEU A 43 -18.89 22.66 23.24
N SER A 44 -19.53 21.53 23.53
CA SER A 44 -18.90 20.20 23.51
C SER A 44 -18.40 19.79 22.12
N PHE A 45 -19.11 20.17 21.05
CA PHE A 45 -18.69 19.82 19.68
C PHE A 45 -17.45 20.63 19.26
N ASN A 46 -17.41 21.92 19.61
CA ASN A 46 -16.22 22.74 19.41
C ASN A 46 -15.00 22.24 20.18
N GLU A 47 -15.20 21.63 21.36
CA GLU A 47 -14.14 20.97 22.10
C GLU A 47 -13.52 19.82 21.28
N TRP A 48 -14.34 18.97 20.67
CA TRP A 48 -13.85 17.86 19.83
C TRP A 48 -13.10 18.35 18.59
N LEU A 49 -13.62 19.39 17.93
CA LEU A 49 -12.90 20.02 16.81
C LEU A 49 -11.57 20.65 17.26
N THR A 50 -11.50 21.15 18.49
CA THR A 50 -10.26 21.71 19.05
C THR A 50 -9.27 20.61 19.38
N MET A 51 -9.72 19.50 20.00
CA MET A 51 -8.89 18.31 20.22
C MET A 51 -8.33 17.76 18.92
N SER A 52 -9.16 17.69 17.87
CA SER A 52 -8.74 17.27 16.53
C SER A 52 -7.60 18.14 15.98
N ARG A 53 -7.75 19.47 16.04
CA ARG A 53 -6.72 20.41 15.58
C ARG A 53 -5.43 20.30 16.39
N GLN A 54 -5.54 20.13 17.70
CA GLN A 54 -4.39 19.93 18.58
C GLN A 54 -3.67 18.62 18.28
N ALA A 55 -4.39 17.54 18.04
CA ALA A 55 -3.79 16.26 17.69
C ALA A 55 -3.11 16.32 16.32
N ALA A 56 -3.67 17.06 15.35
CA ALA A 56 -3.12 17.16 14.00
C ALA A 56 -1.74 17.82 13.89
N VAL A 57 -1.29 18.52 14.95
CA VAL A 57 0.05 19.15 15.00
C VAL A 57 1.06 18.36 15.83
N LEU A 58 0.65 17.24 16.44
CA LEU A 58 1.56 16.39 17.20
C LEU A 58 2.39 15.52 16.26
N ASP A 59 3.67 15.36 16.61
CA ASP A 59 4.48 14.28 16.05
C ASP A 59 4.22 12.94 16.76
N GLU A 60 4.76 11.86 16.19
CA GLU A 60 4.60 10.49 16.70
C GLU A 60 5.08 10.34 18.15
N HIS A 61 6.15 11.05 18.54
CA HIS A 61 6.73 10.96 19.88
C HIS A 61 5.88 11.69 20.92
N GLN A 62 5.41 12.90 20.60
CA GLN A 62 4.49 13.67 21.44
C GLN A 62 3.16 12.94 21.62
N ALA A 63 2.64 12.33 20.55
CA ALA A 63 1.44 11.50 20.62
C ALA A 63 1.64 10.29 21.54
N ALA A 64 2.78 9.60 21.44
CA ALA A 64 3.11 8.47 22.30
C ALA A 64 3.24 8.89 23.78
N GLN A 65 3.89 10.01 24.07
CA GLN A 65 4.00 10.55 25.43
C GLN A 65 2.63 10.87 26.03
N GLN A 66 1.76 11.53 25.26
CA GLN A 66 0.40 11.82 25.73
C GLN A 66 -0.42 10.55 25.93
N LEU A 67 -0.26 9.56 25.06
CA LEU A 67 -0.95 8.29 25.18
C LEU A 67 -0.50 7.51 26.43
N ALA A 68 0.79 7.55 26.77
CA ALA A 68 1.33 6.93 27.98
C ALA A 68 0.77 7.55 29.27
N SER A 69 0.41 8.84 29.23
CA SER A 69 -0.25 9.52 30.35
C SER A 69 -1.77 9.30 30.41
N LEU A 70 -2.34 8.67 29.37
CA LEU A 70 -3.78 8.48 29.26
C LEU A 70 -4.18 7.13 29.86
N ASP A 71 -4.96 7.16 30.95
CA ASP A 71 -5.65 5.96 31.42
C ASP A 71 -6.67 5.45 30.40
N LYS A 72 -7.12 4.20 30.57
CA LYS A 72 -8.11 3.57 29.69
C LYS A 72 -9.34 4.49 29.53
N PRO A 73 -9.77 4.84 28.30
CA PRO A 73 -10.78 5.87 28.10
C PRO A 73 -12.14 5.43 28.63
N GLY A 74 -12.63 6.12 29.67
CA GLY A 74 -13.94 5.88 30.29
C GLY A 74 -15.07 6.75 29.76
N THR A 75 -14.75 7.90 29.15
CA THR A 75 -15.74 8.87 28.61
C THR A 75 -15.68 8.93 27.08
N GLN A 76 -16.72 9.49 26.44
CA GLN A 76 -16.77 9.69 24.99
C GLN A 76 -15.64 10.63 24.52
N SER A 77 -15.43 11.77 25.18
CA SER A 77 -14.32 12.69 24.87
C SER A 77 -12.94 12.03 25.07
N ALA A 78 -12.76 11.22 26.13
CA ALA A 78 -11.51 10.49 26.33
C ALA A 78 -11.28 9.43 25.23
N THR A 79 -12.35 8.76 24.80
CA THR A 79 -12.29 7.79 23.68
C THR A 79 -11.93 8.49 22.37
N PHE A 80 -12.50 9.69 22.13
CA PHE A 80 -12.19 10.48 20.95
C PHE A 80 -10.72 10.93 20.93
N ARG A 81 -10.23 11.48 22.06
CA ARG A 81 -8.82 11.84 22.22
C ARG A 81 -7.89 10.63 22.07
N TYR A 82 -8.24 9.49 22.66
CA TYR A 82 -7.49 8.25 22.50
C TYR A 82 -7.37 7.84 21.02
N GLY A 83 -8.46 7.94 20.26
CA GLY A 83 -8.45 7.66 18.82
C GLY A 83 -7.54 8.61 18.06
N LEU A 84 -7.61 9.91 18.34
CA LEU A 84 -6.76 10.92 17.71
C LEU A 84 -5.27 10.68 17.99
N LEU A 85 -4.90 10.38 19.23
CA LEU A 85 -3.50 10.13 19.60
C LEU A 85 -2.95 8.87 18.92
N ASN A 86 -3.73 7.78 18.88
CA ASN A 86 -3.30 6.55 18.20
C ASN A 86 -3.17 6.75 16.69
N GLN A 87 -4.01 7.59 16.08
CA GLN A 87 -3.88 7.94 14.66
C GLN A 87 -2.55 8.65 14.36
N GLN A 88 -2.07 9.51 15.26
CA GLN A 88 -0.81 10.25 15.10
C GLN A 88 0.44 9.38 15.27
N LEU A 89 0.33 8.15 15.76
CA LEU A 89 1.47 7.24 15.85
C LEU A 89 1.92 6.72 14.47
N ASN A 90 1.14 6.96 13.41
CA ASN A 90 1.51 6.69 12.02
C ASN A 90 1.98 5.24 11.76
N ARG A 91 1.34 4.29 12.46
CA ARG A 91 1.65 2.87 12.42
C ARG A 91 0.37 2.04 12.36
N ILE A 92 0.47 0.83 11.82
CA ILE A 92 -0.69 -0.01 11.52
C ILE A 92 -1.54 -0.35 12.75
N ASP A 93 -0.90 -0.66 13.87
CA ASP A 93 -1.55 -0.92 15.16
C ASP A 93 -2.24 0.34 15.71
N GLY A 94 -1.61 1.51 15.56
CA GLY A 94 -2.19 2.81 15.89
C GLY A 94 -3.47 3.10 15.10
N TRP A 95 -3.45 2.90 13.78
CA TRP A 95 -4.64 3.11 12.95
C TRP A 95 -5.77 2.13 13.28
N ILE A 96 -5.46 0.88 13.64
CA ILE A 96 -6.46 -0.11 14.07
C ILE A 96 -7.13 0.35 15.37
N LEU A 97 -6.33 0.73 16.38
CA LEU A 97 -6.85 1.21 17.66
C LEU A 97 -7.66 2.50 17.50
N ALA A 98 -7.19 3.42 16.65
CA ALA A 98 -7.90 4.65 16.32
C ALA A 98 -9.25 4.36 15.65
N ARG A 99 -9.27 3.53 14.60
CA ARG A 99 -10.50 3.11 13.92
C ARG A 99 -11.51 2.52 14.90
N ASP A 100 -11.06 1.64 15.79
CA ASP A 100 -11.96 0.96 16.73
C ASP A 100 -12.54 1.91 17.78
N ALA A 101 -11.74 2.87 18.25
CA ALA A 101 -12.23 3.94 19.12
C ALA A 101 -13.27 4.82 18.42
N PHE A 102 -13.02 5.22 17.17
CA PHE A 102 -13.95 6.04 16.41
C PHE A 102 -15.22 5.29 16.00
N ARG A 103 -15.12 4.00 15.65
CA ARG A 103 -16.29 3.14 15.40
C ARG A 103 -17.18 3.06 16.64
N LYS A 104 -16.60 2.85 17.82
CA LYS A 104 -17.35 2.83 19.08
C LYS A 104 -18.15 4.12 19.30
N LEU A 105 -17.57 5.28 18.95
CA LEU A 105 -18.26 6.57 19.04
C LEU A 105 -19.29 6.77 17.92
N ALA A 106 -19.01 6.32 16.70
CA ALA A 106 -19.93 6.43 15.58
C ALA A 106 -21.21 5.59 15.77
N ASP A 107 -21.09 4.49 16.52
CA ASP A 107 -22.18 3.54 16.84
C ASP A 107 -22.85 3.84 18.21
N ASP A 108 -22.43 4.89 18.92
CA ASP A 108 -23.00 5.27 20.21
C ASP A 108 -24.24 6.17 20.03
N ASP A 109 -25.43 5.56 20.11
CA ASP A 109 -26.71 6.24 19.95
C ASP A 109 -26.97 7.34 21.00
N THR A 110 -26.21 7.36 22.11
CA THR A 110 -26.32 8.41 23.13
C THR A 110 -25.64 9.72 22.72
N LEU A 111 -24.73 9.68 21.74
CA LEU A 111 -24.11 10.87 21.17
C LEU A 111 -25.08 11.61 20.24
N GLU A 112 -24.93 12.93 20.14
CA GLU A 112 -25.64 13.69 19.11
C GLU A 112 -25.07 13.34 17.71
N SER A 113 -25.92 13.43 16.68
CA SER A 113 -25.60 13.01 15.30
C SER A 113 -24.31 13.63 14.76
N GLY A 114 -24.03 14.90 15.08
CA GLY A 114 -22.80 15.57 14.65
C GLY A 114 -21.53 14.92 15.19
N PHE A 115 -21.53 14.46 16.44
CA PHE A 115 -20.37 13.76 17.03
C PHE A 115 -20.17 12.39 16.41
N ARG A 116 -21.26 11.65 16.18
CA ARG A 116 -21.21 10.36 15.50
C ARG A 116 -20.67 10.50 14.08
N GLU A 117 -21.09 11.54 13.36
CA GLU A 117 -20.61 11.79 12.00
C GLU A 117 -19.13 12.18 11.98
N LEU A 118 -18.70 13.04 12.91
CA LEU A 118 -17.28 13.35 13.07
C LEU A 118 -16.45 12.09 13.34
N ALA A 119 -16.90 11.24 14.25
CA ALA A 119 -16.24 9.96 14.53
C ALA A 119 -16.22 9.04 13.30
N ARG A 120 -17.31 8.97 12.53
CA ARG A 120 -17.39 8.18 11.29
C ARG A 120 -16.37 8.64 10.24
N ILE A 121 -16.17 9.94 10.07
CA ILE A 121 -15.14 10.49 9.17
C ILE A 121 -13.75 9.98 9.57
N TYR A 122 -13.41 10.05 10.86
CA TYR A 122 -12.12 9.55 11.36
C TYR A 122 -11.98 8.03 11.24
N GLN A 123 -13.05 7.28 11.49
CA GLN A 123 -13.08 5.84 11.27
C GLN A 123 -12.75 5.48 9.81
N ILE A 124 -13.41 6.14 8.85
CA ILE A 124 -13.17 5.93 7.42
C ILE A 124 -11.75 6.30 7.05
N HIS A 125 -11.23 7.42 7.56
CA HIS A 125 -9.85 7.83 7.32
C HIS A 125 -8.86 6.74 7.77
N ASN A 126 -8.96 6.26 9.01
CA ASN A 126 -8.07 5.21 9.53
C ASN A 126 -8.22 3.89 8.76
N GLN A 127 -9.44 3.51 8.35
CA GLN A 127 -9.64 2.33 7.50
C GLN A 127 -8.95 2.50 6.13
N SER A 128 -8.92 3.70 5.56
CA SER A 128 -8.23 3.94 4.30
C SER A 128 -6.71 3.79 4.42
N GLN A 129 -6.12 4.23 5.55
CA GLN A 129 -4.69 4.04 5.85
C GLN A 129 -4.33 2.56 6.00
N ILE A 130 -5.14 1.80 6.74
CA ILE A 130 -4.99 0.35 6.89
C ILE A 130 -4.99 -0.34 5.51
N ASN A 131 -5.99 -0.03 4.68
CA ASN A 131 -6.13 -0.61 3.35
C ASN A 131 -4.97 -0.21 2.41
N TRP A 132 -4.46 1.01 2.53
CA TRP A 132 -3.31 1.46 1.77
C TRP A 132 -2.05 0.68 2.17
N HIS A 133 -1.79 0.55 3.47
CA HIS A 133 -0.65 -0.19 3.99
C HIS A 133 -0.67 -1.67 3.58
N GLU A 134 -1.82 -2.33 3.65
CA GLU A 134 -1.97 -3.72 3.21
C GLU A 134 -1.67 -3.88 1.71
N ARG A 135 -2.23 -3.00 0.87
CA ARG A 135 -1.95 -3.00 -0.58
C ARG A 135 -0.47 -2.77 -0.86
N HIS A 136 0.15 -1.79 -0.19
CA HIS A 136 1.56 -1.50 -0.37
C HIS A 136 2.44 -2.69 0.01
N ARG A 137 2.15 -3.35 1.14
CA ARG A 137 2.86 -4.56 1.56
C ARG A 137 2.73 -5.70 0.56
N ASN A 138 1.54 -5.90 -0.02
CA ASN A 138 1.33 -6.94 -1.02
C ASN A 138 2.08 -6.65 -2.32
N LEU A 139 2.07 -5.40 -2.78
CA LEU A 139 2.85 -4.97 -3.95
C LEU A 139 4.35 -5.15 -3.74
N GLN A 140 4.88 -4.82 -2.56
CA GLN A 140 6.29 -5.05 -2.25
C GLN A 140 6.66 -6.54 -2.32
N LYS A 141 5.80 -7.43 -1.81
CA LYS A 141 6.02 -8.88 -1.92
C LYS A 141 6.03 -9.36 -3.36
N GLU A 142 5.12 -8.87 -4.18
CA GLU A 142 5.04 -9.21 -5.60
C GLU A 142 6.27 -8.72 -6.37
N ILE A 143 6.75 -7.50 -6.10
CA ILE A 143 8.00 -6.99 -6.67
C ILE A 143 9.18 -7.88 -6.29
N VAL A 144 9.31 -8.28 -5.02
CA VAL A 144 10.39 -9.16 -4.59
C VAL A 144 10.30 -10.53 -5.27
N SER A 145 9.10 -11.12 -5.37
CA SER A 145 8.88 -12.40 -6.05
C SER A 145 9.31 -12.33 -7.52
N THR A 146 8.84 -11.30 -8.23
CA THR A 146 9.13 -11.12 -9.66
C THR A 146 10.61 -10.86 -9.94
N VAL A 147 11.30 -10.13 -9.06
CA VAL A 147 12.75 -9.94 -9.14
C VAL A 147 13.49 -11.27 -8.96
N LEU A 148 13.15 -12.06 -7.95
CA LEU A 148 13.76 -13.36 -7.70
C LEU A 148 13.50 -14.35 -8.85
N GLU A 149 12.30 -14.35 -9.40
CA GLU A 149 11.95 -15.16 -10.58
C GLU A 149 12.77 -14.76 -11.80
N ARG A 150 12.94 -13.45 -12.04
CA ARG A 150 13.76 -12.93 -13.13
C ARG A 150 15.22 -13.34 -12.97
N GLU A 151 15.79 -13.24 -11.77
CA GLU A 151 17.16 -13.67 -11.49
C GLU A 151 17.33 -15.18 -11.72
N ALA A 152 16.39 -16.00 -11.25
CA ALA A 152 16.42 -17.44 -11.47
C ALA A 152 16.32 -17.81 -12.96
N LEU A 153 15.50 -17.10 -13.73
CA LEU A 153 15.40 -17.28 -15.19
C LEU A 153 16.69 -16.85 -15.89
N GLN A 154 17.31 -15.75 -15.47
CA GLN A 154 18.58 -15.30 -16.04
C GLN A 154 19.69 -16.34 -15.81
N LEU A 155 19.77 -16.91 -14.60
CA LEU A 155 20.74 -17.98 -14.31
C LEU A 155 20.51 -19.22 -15.18
N LYS A 156 19.25 -19.59 -15.46
CA LYS A 156 18.92 -20.70 -16.36
C LYS A 156 19.34 -20.40 -17.80
N ILE A 157 19.09 -19.18 -18.29
CA ILE A 157 19.52 -18.74 -19.62
C ILE A 157 21.04 -18.85 -19.72
N ASP A 158 21.78 -18.28 -18.77
CA ASP A 158 23.24 -18.32 -18.77
C ASP A 158 23.79 -19.75 -18.74
N ALA A 159 23.14 -20.65 -17.97
CA ALA A 159 23.51 -22.07 -17.92
C ALA A 159 23.24 -22.79 -19.26
N LEU A 160 22.08 -22.53 -19.89
CA LEU A 160 21.76 -23.08 -21.20
C LEU A 160 22.71 -22.58 -22.28
N THR A 161 23.03 -21.29 -22.29
CA THR A 161 24.01 -20.70 -23.23
C THR A 161 25.39 -21.33 -23.05
N LYS A 162 25.83 -21.58 -21.81
CA LYS A 162 27.10 -22.29 -21.54
C LYS A 162 27.07 -23.73 -22.07
N LEU A 163 25.97 -24.44 -21.89
CA LEU A 163 25.80 -25.81 -22.42
C LEU A 163 25.79 -25.82 -23.95
N GLU A 164 25.08 -24.90 -24.60
CA GLU A 164 25.06 -24.75 -26.05
C GLU A 164 26.46 -24.44 -26.61
N THR A 165 27.21 -23.58 -25.92
CA THR A 165 28.60 -23.26 -26.27
C THR A 165 29.47 -24.51 -26.20
N ALA A 166 29.42 -25.25 -25.08
CA ALA A 166 30.22 -26.47 -24.90
C ALA A 166 29.85 -27.59 -25.91
N ILE A 167 28.57 -27.74 -26.26
CA ILE A 167 28.12 -28.68 -27.29
C ILE A 167 28.65 -28.27 -28.67
N SER A 168 28.62 -26.97 -28.97
CA SER A 168 29.11 -26.44 -30.25
C SER A 168 30.62 -26.63 -30.39
N GLU A 169 31.39 -26.36 -29.33
CA GLU A 169 32.83 -26.63 -29.28
C GLU A 169 33.14 -28.12 -29.50
N ARG A 170 32.42 -29.02 -28.83
CA ARG A 170 32.58 -30.48 -29.03
C ARG A 170 32.27 -30.91 -30.47
N LYS A 171 31.27 -30.31 -31.13
CA LYS A 171 30.94 -30.61 -32.53
C LYS A 171 31.98 -30.07 -33.52
N GLN A 172 32.67 -28.99 -33.16
CA GLN A 172 33.70 -28.36 -34.00
C GLN A 172 35.07 -28.98 -33.83
N GLN A 173 35.32 -29.75 -32.77
CA GLN A 173 36.49 -30.63 -32.72
C GLN A 173 36.28 -31.80 -33.71
N PRO A 174 37.01 -31.85 -34.84
CA PRO A 174 37.04 -33.06 -35.64
C PRO A 174 37.60 -34.18 -34.77
N ALA A 175 37.13 -35.41 -34.99
CA ALA A 175 37.72 -36.61 -34.41
C ALA A 175 39.17 -36.77 -34.90
N THR A 176 40.11 -36.02 -34.31
CA THR A 176 41.54 -36.29 -34.41
C THR A 176 41.86 -37.36 -33.37
N GLY A 177 41.50 -38.59 -33.71
CA GLY A 177 41.74 -39.75 -32.87
C GLY A 177 40.91 -40.95 -33.32
N ASP A 178 41.16 -41.46 -34.52
CA ASP A 178 41.67 -42.82 -34.70
C ASP A 178 41.82 -43.14 -36.20
N ALA A 179 43.06 -43.09 -36.68
CA ALA A 179 43.46 -43.69 -37.95
C ALA A 179 44.87 -44.23 -37.81
N GLY A 180 44.97 -45.50 -37.41
CA GLY A 180 46.03 -46.40 -37.87
C GLY A 180 47.22 -46.56 -36.95
N GLN A 181 47.21 -47.62 -36.14
CA GLN A 181 48.41 -48.42 -35.95
C GLN A 181 48.08 -49.90 -35.76
N GLY A 182 47.73 -50.55 -36.86
CA GLY A 182 48.02 -51.97 -37.03
C GLY A 182 49.50 -52.11 -37.41
N SER A 183 50.30 -52.67 -36.53
CA SER A 183 51.57 -53.28 -36.91
C SER A 183 51.75 -54.56 -36.11
N SER A 184 51.43 -55.66 -36.78
CA SER A 184 51.84 -57.01 -36.46
C SER A 184 53.26 -57.25 -36.98
N SER A 185 54.17 -57.64 -36.10
CA SER A 185 55.33 -58.52 -36.35
C SER A 185 55.88 -58.93 -34.98
N ASP A 186 55.68 -60.17 -34.52
CA ASP A 186 56.41 -61.40 -34.87
C ASP A 186 57.61 -61.67 -33.94
N THR A 187 57.61 -62.88 -33.33
CA THR A 187 58.68 -63.73 -32.72
C THR A 187 59.68 -63.13 -31.70
N GLY A 188 60.05 -63.74 -30.56
CA GLY A 188 60.04 -65.14 -30.07
C GLY A 188 60.53 -65.23 -28.60
N PRO A 189 60.90 -66.42 -28.09
CA PRO A 189 60.58 -66.88 -26.72
C PRO A 189 61.71 -66.72 -25.66
N GLY A 190 61.36 -66.81 -24.37
CA GLY A 190 62.34 -66.85 -23.28
C GLY A 190 61.74 -67.33 -21.95
N ASP A 191 62.14 -68.55 -21.58
CA ASP A 191 61.94 -69.27 -20.31
C ASP A 191 62.34 -68.50 -19.03
N GLY A 192 61.80 -68.99 -17.90
CA GLY A 192 62.29 -68.78 -16.53
C GLY A 192 61.22 -68.18 -15.61
N ALA A 193 60.44 -68.90 -14.80
CA ALA A 193 60.83 -69.75 -13.67
C ALA A 193 62.06 -69.19 -12.96
N ILE A 194 61.92 -68.58 -11.76
CA ILE A 194 62.52 -68.95 -10.46
C ILE A 194 61.80 -68.13 -9.34
N GLU A 195 61.34 -68.87 -8.31
CA GLU A 195 61.01 -68.54 -6.90
C GLU A 195 60.16 -67.32 -6.51
#